data_AF-A0A354GV57-F1
#
_entry.id   AF-A0A354GV57-F1
#
_cell.length_a   1.000
_cell.length_b   1.000
_cell.length_c   1.000
_cell.angle_alpha   90.00
_cell.angle_beta   90.00
_cell.angle_gamma   90.00
#
_symmetry.space_group_name_H-M   'P 1'
#
loop_
_entity.id
_entity.type
_entity.pdbx_description
1 polymer ?
#
loop_
_entity_poly.entity_id
_entity_poly.type
_entity_poly.pdbx_seq_one_letter_code
_entity_poly.pdbx_strand_id
1 'polypeptide(L)'
;EGVGVDPDQKYDVPSAYLELKKKATDESLGVYMVTALSLREPQTVRSDGVDYEISLRPHRDYKDYTLQLEQFTHTVYTGTVVPKEFKSRIQLVDAKHNEDREVLIYMNQPLRYQGETFYQAGVLGRDEGTILQVVHNPGSWLPYIACGMVIFGLTVHFGMSLVIFLRRRVLS
;
A
#
# COMPACT_ATOMS: atom_id res chain seq x y z
N GLU A 1 -25.96 -8.42 15.11
CA GLU A 1 -25.85 -6.99 14.75
C GLU A 1 -24.69 -6.85 13.78
N GLY A 2 -24.97 -6.55 12.52
CA GLY A 2 -23.95 -6.51 11.47
C GLY A 2 -23.26 -5.14 11.47
N VAL A 3 -21.94 -5.13 11.58
CA VAL A 3 -21.12 -3.93 11.42
C VAL A 3 -21.19 -3.53 9.95
N GLY A 4 -22.04 -2.55 9.65
CA GLY A 4 -22.10 -1.92 8.34
C GLY A 4 -20.81 -1.14 8.08
N VAL A 5 -20.14 -1.46 6.98
CA VAL A 5 -19.07 -0.63 6.42
C VAL A 5 -19.68 0.69 5.97
N ASP A 6 -19.13 1.82 6.43
CA ASP A 6 -19.52 3.16 5.99
C ASP A 6 -19.34 3.25 4.45
N PRO A 7 -20.42 3.46 3.68
CA PRO A 7 -20.36 3.51 2.22
C PRO A 7 -19.52 4.66 1.68
N ASP A 8 -19.24 5.69 2.49
CA ASP A 8 -18.49 6.86 2.06
C ASP A 8 -16.96 6.70 2.17
N GLN A 9 -16.46 5.56 2.69
CA GLN A 9 -15.02 5.33 2.97
C GLN A 9 -14.35 6.55 3.63
N LYS A 10 -15.04 7.22 4.56
CA LYS A 10 -14.47 8.35 5.29
C LYS A 10 -13.42 7.81 6.25
N TYR A 11 -12.15 8.05 5.93
CA TYR A 11 -11.06 7.79 6.85
C TYR A 11 -11.14 8.81 8.00
N ASP A 12 -11.00 8.34 9.24
CA ASP A 12 -10.80 9.24 10.38
C ASP A 12 -9.53 10.04 10.15
N VAL A 13 -9.67 11.36 10.07
CA VAL A 13 -8.58 12.25 9.72
C VAL A 13 -7.88 12.73 11.00
N PRO A 14 -6.60 12.38 11.22
CA PRO A 14 -5.86 12.86 12.39
C PRO A 14 -5.87 14.37 12.46
N SER A 15 -6.30 14.91 13.60
CA SER A 15 -6.38 16.35 13.86
C SER A 15 -5.89 16.66 15.27
N ALA A 16 -5.30 17.84 15.45
CA ALA A 16 -4.84 18.31 16.74
C ALA A 16 -5.00 19.84 16.84
N TYR A 17 -5.22 20.32 18.07
CA TYR A 17 -5.07 21.72 18.41
C TYR A 17 -3.68 21.93 19.01
N LEU A 18 -2.92 22.87 18.46
CA LEU A 18 -1.59 23.25 18.90
C LEU A 18 -1.64 24.67 19.45
N GLU A 19 -1.34 24.84 20.74
CA GLU A 19 -1.01 26.15 21.28
C GLU A 19 0.47 26.41 21.02
N LEU A 20 0.77 27.48 20.30
CA LEU A 20 2.16 27.90 20.06
C LEU A 20 2.53 28.99 21.04
N LYS A 21 3.73 28.91 21.61
CA LYS A 21 4.24 29.89 22.56
C LYS A 21 5.60 30.41 22.13
N LYS A 22 5.88 31.69 22.41
CA LYS A 22 7.22 32.25 22.26
C LYS A 22 8.15 31.63 23.28
N LYS A 23 9.26 31.04 22.81
CA LYS A 23 10.24 30.36 23.66
C LYS A 23 10.83 31.25 24.75
N ALA A 24 11.00 32.55 24.47
CA ALA A 24 11.65 33.49 25.40
C ALA A 24 10.72 34.01 26.51
N THR A 25 9.42 34.16 26.21
CA THR A 25 8.46 34.84 27.09
C THR A 25 7.34 33.94 27.61
N ASP A 26 7.25 32.69 27.12
CA ASP A 26 6.11 31.78 27.29
C ASP A 26 4.76 32.39 26.87
N GLU A 27 4.79 33.49 26.11
CA GLU A 27 3.63 34.18 25.60
C GLU A 27 2.95 33.36 24.52
N SER A 28 1.64 33.15 24.63
CA SER A 28 0.84 32.43 23.63
C SER A 28 0.75 33.23 22.34
N LEU A 29 1.11 32.59 21.22
CA LEU A 29 0.97 33.09 19.85
C LEU A 29 -0.39 32.72 19.24
N GLY A 30 -1.20 31.92 19.95
CA GLY A 30 -2.50 31.46 19.50
C GLY A 30 -2.63 29.95 19.48
N VAL A 31 -3.87 29.49 19.31
CA VAL A 31 -4.23 28.07 19.17
C VAL A 31 -4.58 27.80 17.72
N TYR A 32 -3.92 26.81 17.14
CA TYR A 32 -4.03 26.44 15.73
C TYR A 32 -4.57 25.03 15.59
N MET A 33 -5.56 24.85 14.74
CA MET A 33 -6.05 23.52 14.38
C MET A 33 -5.27 23.01 13.17
N VAL A 34 -4.59 21.88 13.35
CA VAL A 34 -3.92 21.17 12.26
C VAL A 34 -4.65 19.85 11.99
N THR A 35 -4.93 19.58 10.72
CA THR A 35 -5.62 18.38 10.27
C THR A 35 -4.84 17.77 9.12
N ALA A 36 -4.50 16.49 9.24
CA ALA A 36 -3.77 15.76 8.20
C ALA A 36 -4.60 15.74 6.91
N LEU A 37 -3.99 15.94 5.74
CA LEU A 37 -4.63 15.78 4.42
C LEU A 37 -5.78 16.75 4.06
N SER A 38 -6.41 17.45 5.03
CA SER A 38 -7.53 18.38 4.76
C SER A 38 -7.10 19.82 4.55
N LEU A 39 -6.00 20.25 5.18
CA LEU A 39 -5.41 21.57 4.93
C LEU A 39 -4.44 21.46 3.75
N ARG A 40 -4.83 22.05 2.61
CA ARG A 40 -4.00 22.08 1.40
C ARG A 40 -2.80 23.01 1.53
N GLU A 41 -2.93 24.06 2.33
CA GLU A 41 -1.89 25.07 2.57
C GLU A 41 -1.48 25.04 4.04
N PRO A 42 -0.16 25.12 4.34
CA PRO A 42 0.32 25.30 5.70
C PRO A 42 -0.26 26.58 6.33
N GLN A 43 -0.52 26.54 7.63
CA GLN A 43 -0.89 27.75 8.35
C GLN A 43 0.36 28.52 8.71
N THR A 44 0.35 29.84 8.51
CA THR A 44 1.50 30.69 8.83
C THR A 44 1.36 31.30 10.21
N VAL A 45 2.47 31.33 10.96
CA VAL A 45 2.57 31.90 12.30
C VAL A 45 3.79 32.79 12.34
N ARG A 46 3.59 34.06 12.67
CA ARG A 46 4.68 35.04 12.75
C ARG A 46 5.23 35.15 14.16
N SER A 47 6.53 34.95 14.34
CA SER A 47 7.23 35.17 15.60
C SER A 47 8.58 35.85 15.36
N ASP A 48 8.87 36.92 16.11
CA ASP A 48 10.14 37.66 16.04
C ASP A 48 10.55 38.10 14.63
N GLY A 49 9.55 38.46 13.81
CA GLY A 49 9.76 38.91 12.43
C GLY A 49 9.98 37.78 11.42
N VAL A 50 9.96 36.52 11.86
CA VAL A 50 10.05 35.32 11.01
C VAL A 50 8.65 34.70 10.85
N ASP A 51 8.30 34.34 9.62
CA ASP A 51 7.09 33.59 9.31
C ASP A 51 7.40 32.09 9.32
N TYR A 52 6.71 31.36 10.18
CA TYR A 52 6.79 29.91 10.31
C TYR A 52 5.56 29.26 9.69
N GLU A 53 5.73 28.10 9.06
CA GLU A 53 4.63 27.30 8.55
C GLU A 53 4.40 26.07 9.42
N ILE A 54 3.14 25.84 9.79
CA ILE A 54 2.71 24.66 10.53
C ILE A 54 1.76 23.82 9.68
N SER A 55 1.99 22.52 9.66
CA SER A 55 1.11 21.56 8.99
C SER A 55 1.21 20.20 9.67
N LEU A 56 0.11 19.46 9.70
CA LEU A 56 0.10 18.06 10.09
C LEU A 56 0.13 17.21 8.82
N ARG A 57 1.15 16.35 8.69
CA ARG A 57 1.36 15.51 7.51
C ARG A 57 1.66 14.08 7.95
N PRO A 58 1.24 13.06 7.19
CA PRO A 58 1.68 11.69 7.43
C PRO A 58 3.21 11.60 7.40
N HIS A 59 3.75 10.73 8.25
CA HIS A 59 5.16 10.37 8.19
C HIS A 59 5.50 9.84 6.79
N ARG A 60 6.65 10.24 6.24
CA ARG A 60 7.14 9.76 4.95
C ARG A 60 8.14 8.65 5.17
N ASP A 61 7.78 7.44 4.79
CA ASP A 61 8.68 6.31 4.79
C ASP A 61 9.45 6.27 3.47
N TYR A 62 10.71 6.72 3.50
CA TYR A 62 11.60 6.62 2.35
C TYR A 62 12.12 5.18 2.20
N LYS A 63 12.19 4.71 0.96
CA LYS A 63 12.69 3.37 0.61
C LYS A 63 14.10 3.45 0.06
N ASP A 64 14.81 2.33 0.14
CA ASP A 64 16.17 2.17 -0.40
C ASP A 64 16.19 1.93 -1.93
N TYR A 65 15.03 1.96 -2.58
CA TYR A 65 14.84 1.84 -4.02
C TYR A 65 13.92 2.95 -4.51
N THR A 66 13.99 3.23 -5.81
CA THR A 66 13.17 4.23 -6.49
C THR A 66 12.26 3.55 -7.51
N LEU A 67 11.02 4.03 -7.58
CA LEU A 67 10.07 3.70 -8.64
C LEU A 67 9.82 4.97 -9.45
N GLN A 68 10.24 4.96 -10.71
CA GLN A 68 10.01 6.07 -11.64
C GLN A 68 8.93 5.67 -12.63
N LEU A 69 7.94 6.54 -12.85
CA LEU A 69 6.91 6.31 -13.86
C LEU A 69 7.45 6.71 -15.24
N GLU A 70 7.59 5.73 -16.13
CA GLU A 70 8.02 5.96 -17.51
C GLU A 70 6.84 6.22 -18.42
N GLN A 71 5.78 5.43 -18.29
CA GLN A 71 4.59 5.58 -19.10
C GLN A 71 3.34 5.15 -18.34
N PHE A 72 2.33 5.99 -18.41
CA PHE A 72 1.00 5.68 -17.91
C PHE A 72 0.03 5.46 -19.07
N THR A 73 -0.78 4.41 -19.01
CA THR A 73 -1.80 4.11 -20.01
C THR A 73 -3.13 3.86 -19.32
N HIS A 74 -4.07 4.76 -19.57
CA HIS A 74 -5.45 4.66 -19.15
C HIS A 74 -6.34 4.77 -20.39
N THR A 75 -7.08 3.70 -20.69
CA THR A 75 -8.07 3.71 -21.76
C THR A 75 -9.40 3.25 -21.21
N VAL A 76 -10.48 3.87 -21.67
CA VAL A 76 -11.86 3.50 -21.33
C VAL A 76 -12.55 2.87 -22.54
N TYR A 77 -13.59 2.08 -22.31
CA TYR A 77 -14.43 1.63 -23.42
C TYR A 77 -15.14 2.82 -24.06
N THR A 78 -15.14 2.88 -25.38
CA THR A 78 -15.77 3.96 -26.16
C THR A 78 -17.22 4.17 -25.73
N GLY A 79 -17.58 5.41 -25.40
CA GLY A 79 -18.93 5.76 -24.94
C GLY A 79 -19.22 5.41 -23.48
N THR A 80 -18.21 5.01 -22.69
CA THR A 80 -18.37 4.71 -21.26
C THR A 80 -17.27 5.37 -20.43
N VAL A 81 -17.44 5.35 -19.11
CA VAL A 81 -16.41 5.67 -18.12
C VAL A 81 -15.71 4.42 -17.57
N VAL A 82 -16.01 3.24 -18.12
CA VAL A 82 -15.47 1.96 -17.63
C VAL A 82 -14.04 1.81 -18.12
N PRO A 83 -13.06 1.60 -17.23
CA PRO A 83 -11.67 1.41 -17.62
C PRO A 83 -11.51 0.09 -18.40
N LYS A 84 -10.92 0.19 -19.59
CA LYS A 84 -10.55 -0.92 -20.46
C LYS A 84 -9.12 -1.38 -20.19
N GLU A 85 -8.18 -0.45 -20.14
CA GLU A 85 -6.80 -0.73 -19.75
C GLU A 85 -6.30 0.30 -18.76
N PHE A 86 -5.57 -0.20 -17.76
CA PHE A 86 -4.97 0.59 -16.72
C PHE A 86 -3.59 0.01 -16.40
N LYS A 87 -2.55 0.65 -16.93
CA LYS A 87 -1.17 0.14 -16.88
C LYS A 87 -0.19 1.25 -16.55
N SER A 88 0.76 0.95 -15.68
CA SER A 88 1.89 1.80 -15.32
C SER A 88 3.18 1.06 -15.66
N ARG A 89 3.91 1.57 -16.64
CA ARG A 89 5.29 1.17 -16.93
C ARG A 89 6.20 1.98 -16.02
N ILE A 90 6.92 1.29 -15.15
CA ILE A 90 7.78 1.91 -14.15
C ILE A 90 9.21 1.38 -14.28
N GLN A 91 10.20 2.24 -14.02
CA GLN A 91 11.58 1.83 -13.82
C GLN A 91 11.81 1.60 -12.32
N LEU A 92 12.20 0.39 -11.95
CA LEU A 92 12.63 0.03 -10.61
C LEU A 92 14.15 0.11 -10.55
N VAL A 93 14.66 0.98 -9.69
CA VAL A 93 16.10 1.17 -9.45
C VAL A 93 16.41 0.88 -7.99
N ASP A 94 17.23 -0.13 -7.73
CA ASP A 94 17.77 -0.47 -6.42
C ASP A 94 19.29 -0.66 -6.53
N ALA A 95 20.04 0.37 -6.12
CA ALA A 95 21.50 0.36 -6.16
C ALA A 95 22.12 -0.63 -5.17
N LYS A 96 21.43 -0.98 -4.07
CA LYS A 96 21.94 -1.93 -3.07
C LYS A 96 21.91 -3.35 -3.61
N HIS A 97 20.90 -3.68 -4.41
CA HIS A 97 20.73 -4.99 -5.02
C HIS A 97 21.22 -5.06 -6.47
N ASN A 98 21.77 -3.95 -7.00
CA ASN A 98 22.20 -3.82 -8.40
C ASN A 98 21.07 -4.18 -9.40
N GLU A 99 19.86 -3.75 -9.08
CA GLU A 99 18.69 -3.89 -9.94
C GLU A 99 18.37 -2.57 -10.63
N ASP A 100 18.22 -2.63 -11.94
CA ASP A 100 17.70 -1.55 -12.77
C ASP A 100 16.87 -2.18 -13.89
N ARG A 101 15.55 -2.19 -13.73
CA ARG A 101 14.66 -2.89 -14.66
C ARG A 101 13.31 -2.24 -14.81
N GLU A 102 12.77 -2.42 -15.99
CA GLU A 102 11.40 -2.01 -16.30
C GLU A 102 10.40 -3.04 -15.75
N VAL A 103 9.33 -2.55 -15.13
CA VAL A 103 8.22 -3.37 -14.62
C VAL A 103 6.90 -2.79 -15.09
N LEU A 104 6.00 -3.66 -15.53
CA LEU A 104 4.63 -3.31 -15.88
C LEU A 104 3.70 -3.67 -14.73
N ILE A 105 3.07 -2.66 -14.12
CA ILE A 105 2.00 -2.83 -13.14
C ILE A 105 0.66 -2.62 -13.84
N TYR A 106 -0.26 -3.57 -13.73
CA TYR A 106 -1.60 -3.46 -14.29
C TYR A 106 -2.63 -4.22 -13.47
N MET A 107 -3.90 -4.15 -13.84
CA MET A 107 -4.98 -4.79 -13.09
C MET A 107 -4.70 -6.28 -12.87
N ASN A 108 -4.78 -6.73 -11.62
CA ASN A 108 -4.49 -8.09 -11.16
C ASN A 108 -3.03 -8.56 -11.28
N GLN A 109 -2.12 -7.71 -11.75
CA GLN A 109 -0.68 -7.98 -11.78
C GLN A 109 0.09 -6.88 -11.05
N PRO A 110 0.06 -6.89 -9.70
CA PRO A 110 0.80 -5.94 -8.89
C PRO A 110 2.30 -6.25 -8.93
N LEU A 111 3.14 -5.23 -8.72
CA LEU A 111 4.56 -5.44 -8.46
C LEU A 111 4.72 -5.92 -7.02
N ARG A 112 5.48 -7.00 -6.81
CA ARG A 112 5.92 -7.44 -5.48
C ARG A 112 7.42 -7.22 -5.38
N TYR A 113 7.85 -6.42 -4.41
CA TYR A 113 9.26 -6.09 -4.20
C TYR A 113 9.54 -5.84 -2.73
N GLN A 114 10.64 -6.38 -2.20
CA GLN A 114 11.10 -6.16 -0.82
C GLN A 114 10.01 -6.34 0.27
N GLY A 115 9.15 -7.36 0.12
CA GLY A 115 8.07 -7.64 1.08
C GLY A 115 6.83 -6.75 0.96
N GLU A 116 6.82 -5.83 -0.01
CA GLU A 116 5.70 -4.95 -0.32
C GLU A 116 5.05 -5.35 -1.64
N THR A 117 3.75 -5.01 -1.76
CA THR A 117 2.98 -5.20 -2.98
C THR A 117 2.39 -3.87 -3.42
N PHE A 118 2.73 -3.45 -4.64
CA PHE A 118 2.31 -2.22 -5.27
C PHE A 118 1.13 -2.50 -6.19
N TYR A 119 -0.04 -2.08 -5.75
CA TYR A 119 -1.27 -2.16 -6.50
C TYR A 119 -1.53 -0.86 -7.23
N GLN A 120 -2.07 -0.99 -8.43
CA GLN A 120 -2.57 0.15 -9.18
C GLN A 120 -3.88 0.63 -8.55
N ALA A 121 -3.90 1.82 -7.95
CA ALA A 121 -5.02 2.32 -7.15
C ALA A 121 -5.80 3.46 -7.83
N GLY A 122 -5.14 4.27 -8.65
CA GLY A 122 -5.82 5.39 -9.31
C GLY A 122 -4.95 6.19 -10.25
N VAL A 123 -5.53 7.29 -10.72
CA VAL A 123 -4.90 8.28 -11.60
C VAL A 123 -4.68 9.56 -10.83
N LEU A 124 -3.51 10.17 -11.02
CA LEU A 124 -3.26 11.52 -10.56
C LEU A 124 -3.74 12.54 -11.61
N GLY A 125 -4.64 13.44 -11.23
CA GLY A 125 -5.15 14.49 -12.11
C GLY A 125 -5.96 13.94 -13.30
N ARG A 126 -5.71 14.48 -14.50
CA ARG A 126 -6.28 14.00 -15.78
C ARG A 126 -5.23 13.18 -16.55
N ASP A 127 -4.82 12.06 -15.99
CA ASP A 127 -3.80 11.14 -16.55
C ASP A 127 -2.34 11.64 -16.50
N GLU A 128 -2.02 12.54 -15.56
CA GLU A 128 -0.66 13.06 -15.38
C GLU A 128 0.26 12.10 -14.61
N GLY A 129 -0.31 11.11 -13.93
CA GLY A 129 0.46 10.14 -13.17
C GLY A 129 -0.36 8.99 -12.62
N THR A 130 0.32 8.05 -11.99
CA THR A 130 -0.29 6.89 -11.34
C THR A 130 -0.30 7.03 -9.83
N ILE A 131 -1.38 6.57 -9.20
CA ILE A 131 -1.46 6.38 -7.75
C ILE A 131 -1.29 4.89 -7.48
N LEU A 132 -0.25 4.54 -6.72
CA LEU A 132 0.01 3.18 -6.29
C LEU A 132 -0.37 3.02 -4.82
N GLN A 133 -1.10 1.97 -4.50
CA GLN A 133 -1.34 1.54 -3.13
C GLN A 133 -0.28 0.50 -2.74
N VAL A 134 0.39 0.76 -1.61
CA VAL A 134 1.44 -0.11 -1.10
C VAL A 134 0.89 -0.93 0.06
N VAL A 135 1.07 -2.25 0.00
CA VAL A 135 0.68 -3.17 1.06
C VAL A 135 1.89 -3.98 1.51
N HIS A 136 2.24 -3.87 2.79
CA HIS A 136 3.23 -4.73 3.42
C HIS A 136 2.55 -5.98 3.98
N ASN A 137 2.84 -7.16 3.43
CA ASN A 137 2.25 -8.43 3.89
C ASN A 137 3.30 -9.52 4.10
N PRO A 138 3.92 -9.57 5.30
CA PRO A 138 4.94 -10.56 5.62
C PRO A 138 4.37 -11.98 5.77
N GLY A 139 3.05 -12.12 5.99
CA GLY A 139 2.34 -13.39 6.12
C GLY A 139 1.83 -13.96 4.81
N SER A 140 2.18 -13.37 3.67
CA SER A 140 1.70 -13.80 2.35
C SER A 140 2.07 -15.25 1.99
N TRP A 141 3.09 -15.83 2.64
CA TRP A 141 3.48 -17.22 2.45
C TRP A 141 2.66 -18.23 3.30
N LEU A 142 1.92 -17.78 4.32
CA LEU A 142 1.17 -18.66 5.23
C LEU A 142 0.16 -19.59 4.50
N PRO A 143 -0.62 -19.11 3.51
CA PRO A 143 -1.53 -19.99 2.78
C PRO A 143 -0.81 -21.13 2.06
N TYR A 144 0.42 -20.90 1.59
CA TYR A 144 1.21 -21.92 0.90
C TYR A 144 1.68 -23.01 1.85
N ILE A 145 2.07 -22.67 3.09
CA ILE A 145 2.40 -23.66 4.10
C ILE A 145 1.16 -24.46 4.51
N ALA A 146 0.01 -23.82 4.68
CA ALA A 146 -1.24 -24.53 4.96
C ALA A 146 -1.58 -25.56 3.88
N CYS A 147 -1.52 -25.18 2.61
CA CYS A 147 -1.70 -26.10 1.48
C CYS A 147 -0.67 -27.23 1.48
N GLY A 148 0.61 -26.93 1.78
CA GLY A 148 1.67 -27.92 1.90
C GLY A 148 1.39 -28.95 3.00
N MET A 149 0.93 -28.51 4.17
CA MET A 149 0.55 -29.40 5.27
C MET A 149 -0.62 -30.33 4.88
N VAL A 150 -1.62 -29.81 4.18
CA VAL A 150 -2.76 -30.61 3.70
C VAL A 150 -2.30 -31.68 2.70
N ILE A 151 -1.48 -31.31 1.71
CA ILE A 151 -0.93 -32.24 0.72
C ILE A 151 -0.12 -33.34 1.42
N PHE A 152 0.72 -32.96 2.38
CA PHE A 152 1.53 -33.90 3.15
C PHE A 152 0.66 -34.90 3.93
N GLY A 153 -0.33 -34.40 4.68
CA GLY A 153 -1.25 -35.24 5.45
C GLY A 153 -2.01 -36.23 4.57
N LEU A 154 -2.54 -35.78 3.44
CA LEU A 154 -3.25 -36.64 2.48
C LEU A 154 -2.33 -37.69 1.85
N THR A 155 -1.10 -37.32 1.53
CA THR A 155 -0.10 -38.24 0.96
C THR A 155 0.24 -39.37 1.94
N VAL A 156 0.49 -39.02 3.21
CA VAL A 156 0.77 -40.00 4.27
C VAL A 156 -0.43 -40.91 4.51
N HIS A 157 -1.64 -40.34 4.61
CA HIS A 157 -2.87 -41.10 4.82
C HIS A 157 -3.15 -42.09 3.68
N PHE A 158 -3.02 -41.63 2.44
CA PHE A 158 -3.17 -42.48 1.26
C PHE A 158 -2.10 -43.58 1.21
N GLY A 159 -0.83 -43.24 1.49
CA GLY A 159 0.27 -44.20 1.52
C GLY A 159 0.07 -45.31 2.56
N MET A 160 -0.34 -44.96 3.78
CA MET A 160 -0.67 -45.95 4.82
C MET A 160 -1.81 -46.87 4.38
N SER A 161 -2.89 -46.29 3.83
CA SER A 161 -4.05 -47.04 3.33
C SER A 161 -3.65 -48.01 2.21
N LEU A 162 -2.79 -47.57 1.29
CA LEU A 162 -2.29 -48.39 0.19
C LEU A 162 -1.43 -49.56 0.68
N VAL A 163 -0.51 -49.33 1.63
CA VAL A 163 0.33 -50.40 2.19
C VAL A 163 -0.52 -51.43 2.93
N ILE A 164 -1.52 -50.99 3.71
CA ILE A 164 -2.45 -51.89 4.41
C ILE A 164 -3.24 -52.73 3.40
N PHE A 165 -3.74 -52.11 2.33
CA PHE A 165 -4.46 -52.80 1.26
C PHE A 165 -3.58 -53.85 0.56
N LEU A 166 -2.36 -53.48 0.16
CA LEU A 166 -1.42 -54.39 -0.50
C LEU A 166 -1.04 -55.58 0.39
N ARG A 167 -0.78 -55.35 1.69
CA ARG A 167 -0.49 -56.44 2.65
C ARG A 167 -1.66 -57.41 2.78
N ARG A 168 -2.90 -56.91 2.84
CA ARG A 168 -4.10 -57.77 2.91
C ARG A 168 -4.27 -58.62 1.65
N ARG A 169 -3.89 -58.11 0.48
CA ARG A 169 -4.02 -58.82 -0.80
C ARG A 169 -2.94 -59.87 -1.04
N VAL A 170 -1.74 -59.69 -0.48
CA VAL A 170 -0.64 -60.67 -0.57
C VAL A 170 -0.81 -61.83 0.42
N LEU A 171 -1.55 -61.62 1.52
CA LEU A 171 -1.84 -62.63 2.54
C LEU A 171 -3.14 -63.43 2.28
N SER A 172 -3.87 -63.10 1.21
CA SER A 172 -5.03 -63.85 0.69
C SER A 172 -4.62 -64.63 -0.55
#